data_AF-A0A519LRJ9-F1
#
_entry.id   AF-A0A519LRJ9-F1
#
_cell.length_a   1.000
_cell.length_b   1.000
_cell.length_c   1.000
_cell.angle_alpha   90.00
_cell.angle_beta   90.00
_cell.angle_gamma   90.00
#
_symmetry.space_group_name_H-M   'P 1'
#
loop_
_entity.id
_entity.type
_entity.pdbx_description
1 polymer ?
#
loop_
_entity_poly.entity_id
_entity_poly.type
_entity_poly.pdbx_seq_one_letter_code
_entity_poly.pdbx_strand_id
1 'polypeptide(L)' 'CSAVGLINEGHAQTRDEIRELMSGNLCRCGAYVQILDAVAEVALEQQAAP' A
#
# COMPACT_ATOMS: atom_id res chain seq x y z
N CYS A 1 -3.65 -3.42 9.01
CA CYS A 1 -3.65 -4.37 7.87
C CYS A 1 -2.21 -4.52 7.36
N SER A 2 -1.76 -5.72 6.96
CA SER A 2 -0.45 -5.89 6.29
C SER A 2 -0.57 -5.43 4.83
N ALA A 3 0.55 -5.20 4.14
CA ALA A 3 0.53 -4.81 2.72
C ALA A 3 -0.23 -5.83 1.84
N VAL A 4 -0.04 -7.12 2.09
CA VAL A 4 -0.75 -8.20 1.38
C VAL A 4 -2.26 -8.17 1.67
N GLY A 5 -2.66 -7.91 2.91
CA GLY A 5 -4.07 -7.77 3.26
C GLY A 5 -4.72 -6.59 2.52
N LEU A 6 -4.04 -5.44 2.50
CA LEU A 6 -4.50 -4.25 1.79
C LEU A 6 -4.72 -4.53 0.30
N ILE A 7 -3.75 -5.19 -0.33
CA ILE A 7 -3.82 -5.54 -1.76
C ILE A 7 -5.00 -6.47 -2.04
N ASN A 8 -5.18 -7.51 -1.22
CA ASN A 8 -6.26 -8.48 -1.38
C ASN A 8 -7.66 -7.89 -1.10
N GLU A 9 -7.76 -6.91 -0.20
CA GLU A 9 -9.01 -6.20 0.08
C GLU A 9 -9.43 -5.30 -1.09
N GLY A 10 -8.48 -4.79 -1.88
CA GLY A 10 -8.76 -4.05 -3.11
C GLY A 10 -9.48 -2.70 -2.91
N HIS A 11 -9.47 -2.16 -1.70
CA HIS A 11 -10.20 -0.93 -1.36
C HIS A 11 -9.45 0.37 -1.68
N ALA A 12 -8.13 0.31 -1.83
CA ALA A 12 -7.28 1.51 -1.90
C ALA A 12 -7.06 1.94 -3.36
N GLN A 13 -7.62 3.07 -3.78
CA GLN A 13 -7.58 3.58 -5.15
C GLN A 13 -6.52 4.66 -5.38
N THR A 14 -5.95 5.18 -4.29
CA THR A 14 -4.92 6.24 -4.36
C THR A 14 -3.76 5.95 -3.44
N ARG A 15 -2.58 6.51 -3.74
CA ARG A 15 -1.39 6.40 -2.89
C ARG A 15 -1.63 6.95 -1.48
N ASP A 16 -2.47 7.98 -1.33
CA ASP A 16 -2.79 8.55 -0.02
C ASP A 16 -3.69 7.63 0.81
N GLU A 17 -4.65 6.95 0.18
CA GLU A 17 -5.45 5.90 0.85
C GLU A 17 -4.56 4.73 1.29
N ILE A 18 -3.62 4.30 0.44
CA ILE A 18 -2.66 3.25 0.80
C ILE A 18 -1.83 3.68 2.01
N ARG A 19 -1.35 4.93 2.04
CA ARG A 19 -0.61 5.49 3.18
C ARG A 19 -1.43 5.46 4.46
N GLU A 20 -2.70 5.86 4.40
CA GLU A 20 -3.60 5.88 5.55
C GLU A 20 -3.88 4.47 6.07
N LEU A 21 -4.20 3.54 5.17
CA LEU A 21 -4.44 2.14 5.51
C LEU A 21 -3.19 1.42 6.02
N MET A 22 -1.99 1.86 5.61
CA MET A 22 -0.71 1.38 6.09
C MET A 22 -0.15 2.15 7.30
N SER A 23 -0.87 3.15 7.83
CA SER A 23 -0.38 4.02 8.91
C SER A 23 -0.04 3.27 10.21
N GLY A 24 -0.69 2.13 10.45
CA GLY A 24 -0.39 1.23 11.57
C GLY A 24 0.91 0.43 11.44
N ASN A 25 1.59 0.47 10.29
CA ASN A 25 2.82 -0.26 10.02
C ASN A 25 4.05 0.65 10.21
N LEU A 26 4.59 0.68 11.43
CA LEU A 26 5.73 1.53 11.76
C LEU A 26 7.05 0.95 11.23
N CYS A 27 7.86 1.77 10.54
CA CYS A 27 9.26 1.47 10.22
C CYS A 27 10.19 2.46 10.94
N ARG A 28 11.14 1.93 11.70
CA ARG A 28 12.20 2.72 12.36
C ARG A 28 13.39 3.02 11.45
N CYS A 29 13.48 2.29 10.36
CA CYS A 29 14.52 2.32 9.35
C CYS A 29 14.54 3.60 8.48
N GLY A 30 13.44 4.35 8.42
CA GLY A 30 13.26 5.42 7.44
C GLY A 30 12.87 4.93 6.03
N ALA A 31 12.74 3.63 5.83
CA ALA A 31 12.36 3.01 4.55
C ALA A 31 10.85 3.06 4.22
N TYR A 32 10.04 3.73 5.05
CA TYR A 32 8.57 3.70 4.92
C TYR A 32 8.10 4.26 3.57
N VAL A 33 8.76 5.30 3.07
CA VAL A 33 8.40 5.92 1.78
C VAL A 33 8.61 4.92 0.63
N GLN A 34 9.74 4.22 0.63
CA GLN A 34 10.06 3.23 -0.39
C GLN A 34 9.12 2.02 -0.32
N ILE A 35 8.77 1.58 0.90
CA ILE A 35 7.78 0.50 1.10
C ILE A 35 6.41 0.93 0.57
N LEU A 36 5.98 2.17 0.89
CA LEU A 36 4.73 2.72 0.41
C LEU A 36 4.69 2.79 -1.12
N ASP A 37 5.78 3.24 -1.75
CA ASP A 37 5.87 3.34 -3.21
C ASP A 37 5.77 1.96 -3.88
N ALA A 38 6.50 0.96 -3.37
CA ALA A 38 6.45 -0.41 -3.88
C ALA A 38 5.06 -1.06 -3.71
N VAL A 39 4.38 -0.81 -2.58
CA VAL A 39 3.02 -1.31 -2.38
C VAL A 39 2.03 -0.59 -3.29
N ALA A 40 2.18 0.72 -3.49
CA ALA A 40 1.33 1.49 -4.38
C ALA A 40 1.44 1.07 -5.83
N GLU A 41 2.65 0.78 -6.32
CA GLU A 41 2.88 0.21 -7.64
C GLU A 41 2.05 -1.06 -7.85
N VAL A 42 2.22 -2.07 -6.98
CA VAL A 42 1.50 -3.34 -7.10
C VAL A 42 0.00 -3.18 -6.90
N ALA A 43 -0.44 -2.44 -5.89
CA ALA A 43 -1.85 -2.29 -5.57
C ALA A 43 -2.63 -1.60 -6.69
N LEU A 44 -2.04 -0.54 -7.28
CA LEU A 44 -2.69 0.22 -8.35
C LEU A 44 -2.62 -0.51 -9.69
N GLU A 45 -1.56 -1.28 -9.96
CA GLU A 45 -1.49 -2.15 -11.13
C GLU A 45 -2.50 -3.30 -11.07
N GLN A 46 -2.66 -3.98 -9.92
CA GLN A 46 -3.60 -5.10 -9.79
C GLN A 46 -5.06 -4.69 -9.96
N GLN A 47 -5.42 -3.46 -9.62
CA GLN A 47 -6.77 -2.93 -9.85
C GLN A 47 -7.04 -2.57 -11.31
N ALA A 48 -5.99 -2.35 -12.11
CA ALA A 48 -6.10 -2.09 -13.55
C ALA A 48 -6.12 -3.38 -14.40
N ALA A 49 -5.84 -4.53 -13.79
CA ALA A 49 -5.91 -5.83 -14.46
C ALA A 49 -7.39 -6.28 -14.62
N PRO A 50 -7.82 -6.70 -15.82
CA PRO A 50 -9.19 -7.13 -16.11
C PRO A 50 -9.56 -8.48 -15.48
#